data_AF-A0A1Q2D8H2-F1
#
_entry.id   AF-A0A1Q2D8H2-F1
#
_cell.length_a   1.000
_cell.length_b   1.000
_cell.length_c   1.000
_cell.angle_alpha   90.00
_cell.angle_beta   90.00
_cell.angle_gamma   90.00
#
_symmetry.space_group_name_H-M   'P 1'
#
loop_
_entity.id
_entity.type
_entity.pdbx_description
1 polymer ?
#
loop_
_entity_poly.entity_id
_entity_poly.type
_entity_poly.pdbx_seq_one_letter_code
_entity_poly.pdbx_strand_id
1 'polypeptide(L)'
;MKKSKNTEIKKIKRELKIKKEAKIYDDIEQRVAWLYENKFTKIESEVVFEINFYKDVYQEDIDELMLFHAKKVFMVEKDDDYYCGIRANHFVVEVGYSEMRAKLIYLVTANHKGNRCVTMIAEDNENYLEICSMK
;
A
#
# COMPACT_ATOMS: atom_id res chain seq x y z
N MET A 1 27.07 -37.64 -4.27
CA MET A 1 27.44 -36.27 -3.83
C MET A 1 26.72 -35.09 -4.51
N LYS A 2 26.03 -35.22 -5.66
CA LYS A 2 25.38 -34.07 -6.34
C LYS A 2 24.05 -33.58 -5.73
N LYS A 3 23.35 -34.42 -4.94
CA LYS A 3 22.04 -34.06 -4.33
C LYS A 3 22.13 -32.98 -3.24
N SER A 4 23.20 -32.94 -2.42
CA SER A 4 23.27 -31.98 -1.31
C SER A 4 23.53 -30.54 -1.76
N LYS A 5 24.41 -30.34 -2.76
CA LYS A 5 24.68 -29.01 -3.35
C LYS A 5 23.43 -28.38 -3.99
N ASN A 6 22.58 -29.19 -4.62
CA ASN A 6 21.32 -28.70 -5.21
C ASN A 6 20.30 -28.25 -4.15
N THR A 7 20.25 -28.93 -3.00
CA THR A 7 19.40 -28.52 -1.87
C THR A 7 19.88 -27.21 -1.25
N GLU A 8 21.18 -27.05 -1.12
CA GLU A 8 21.81 -25.84 -0.58
C GLU A 8 21.61 -24.62 -1.49
N ILE A 9 21.78 -24.77 -2.80
CA ILE A 9 21.47 -23.71 -3.78
C ILE A 9 20.00 -23.30 -3.74
N LYS A 10 19.07 -24.26 -3.61
CA LYS A 10 17.63 -23.97 -3.48
C LYS A 10 17.33 -23.17 -2.20
N LYS A 11 17.98 -23.51 -1.09
CA LYS A 11 17.83 -22.80 0.18
C LYS A 11 18.30 -21.35 0.06
N ILE A 12 19.51 -21.14 -0.49
CA ILE A 12 20.07 -19.80 -0.71
C ILE A 12 19.16 -18.94 -1.60
N LYS A 13 18.65 -19.50 -2.71
CA LYS A 13 17.71 -18.77 -3.59
C LYS A 13 16.43 -18.35 -2.88
N ARG A 14 15.89 -19.21 -2.01
CA ARG A 14 14.70 -18.90 -1.21
C ARG A 14 14.97 -17.78 -0.21
N GLU A 15 16.10 -17.83 0.50
CA GLU A 15 16.50 -16.79 1.45
C GLU A 15 16.72 -15.44 0.76
N LEU A 16 17.37 -15.44 -0.41
CA LEU A 16 17.55 -14.22 -1.22
C LEU A 16 16.21 -13.64 -1.68
N LYS A 17 15.26 -14.49 -2.08
CA LYS A 17 13.90 -14.07 -2.45
C LYS A 17 13.19 -13.40 -1.27
N ILE A 18 13.23 -14.02 -0.09
CA ILE A 18 12.62 -13.48 1.14
C ILE A 18 13.24 -12.13 1.50
N LYS A 19 14.58 -12.00 1.46
CA LYS A 19 15.26 -10.72 1.73
C LYS A 19 14.87 -9.63 0.74
N LYS A 20 14.72 -9.98 -0.53
CA LYS A 20 14.27 -9.04 -1.56
C LYS A 20 12.82 -8.60 -1.32
N GLU A 21 11.94 -9.53 -0.97
CA GLU A 21 10.55 -9.22 -0.63
C GLU A 21 10.48 -8.31 0.60
N ALA A 22 11.16 -8.65 1.70
CA ALA A 22 11.21 -7.81 2.90
C ALA A 22 11.66 -6.37 2.60
N LYS A 23 12.71 -6.20 1.79
CA LYS A 23 13.17 -4.86 1.38
C LYS A 23 12.08 -4.08 0.62
N ILE A 24 11.34 -4.74 -0.28
CA ILE A 24 10.24 -4.09 -1.01
C ILE A 24 9.13 -3.64 -0.04
N TYR A 25 8.84 -4.42 1.01
CA TYR A 25 7.86 -4.02 2.02
C TYR A 25 8.32 -2.76 2.76
N ASP A 26 9.56 -2.74 3.24
CA ASP A 26 10.13 -1.57 3.93
C ASP A 26 10.11 -0.33 3.03
N ASP A 27 10.47 -0.49 1.76
CA ASP A 27 10.45 0.60 0.77
C ASP A 27 9.03 1.13 0.53
N ILE A 28 8.01 0.25 0.48
CA ILE A 28 6.60 0.65 0.32
C ILE A 28 6.07 1.35 1.56
N GLU A 29 6.30 0.81 2.75
CA GLU A 29 5.88 1.44 4.01
C GLU A 29 6.41 2.88 4.10
N GLN A 30 7.72 3.04 3.91
CA GLN A 30 8.36 4.35 3.97
C GLN A 30 7.86 5.29 2.86
N ARG A 31 7.60 4.77 1.65
CA ARG A 31 7.08 5.59 0.55
C ARG A 31 5.69 6.13 0.86
N VAL A 32 4.76 5.28 1.32
CA VAL A 32 3.38 5.70 1.59
C VAL A 32 3.33 6.69 2.76
N ALA A 33 4.10 6.44 3.83
CA ALA A 33 4.23 7.40 4.92
C ALA A 33 4.73 8.77 4.42
N TRP A 34 5.80 8.77 3.61
CA TRP A 34 6.37 10.00 3.06
C TRP A 34 5.36 10.74 2.17
N LEU A 35 4.62 10.04 1.30
CA LEU A 35 3.60 10.65 0.44
C LEU A 35 2.52 11.33 1.28
N TYR A 36 2.06 10.67 2.34
CA TYR A 36 1.05 11.22 3.24
C TYR A 36 1.54 12.46 3.99
N GLU A 37 2.76 12.43 4.54
CA GLU A 37 3.35 13.56 5.28
C GLU A 37 3.59 14.80 4.41
N ASN A 38 3.86 14.58 3.12
CA ASN A 38 4.18 15.64 2.16
C ASN A 38 2.98 16.06 1.28
N LYS A 39 1.75 15.69 1.68
CA LYS A 39 0.50 15.94 0.94
C LYS A 39 0.22 17.42 0.63
N PHE A 40 0.87 18.36 1.32
CA PHE A 40 0.68 19.80 1.12
C PHE A 40 1.81 20.49 0.35
N THR A 41 2.89 19.77 0.02
CA THR A 41 4.13 20.38 -0.48
C THR A 41 4.49 19.99 -1.91
N LYS A 42 3.79 19.04 -2.54
CA LYS A 42 4.12 18.54 -3.88
C LYS A 42 2.90 18.36 -4.78
N ILE A 43 3.14 18.56 -6.08
CA ILE A 43 2.19 18.32 -7.18
C ILE A 43 2.04 16.81 -7.49
N GLU A 44 3.00 15.98 -7.04
CA GLU A 44 3.15 14.57 -7.45
C GLU A 44 2.25 13.58 -6.70
N SER A 45 1.49 14.00 -5.70
CA SER A 45 0.57 13.10 -4.98
C SER A 45 -0.57 13.84 -4.32
N GLU A 46 -1.70 13.16 -4.18
CA GLU A 46 -2.95 13.67 -3.65
C GLU A 46 -3.50 12.68 -2.62
N VAL A 47 -3.88 13.15 -1.44
CA VAL A 47 -4.76 12.37 -0.56
C VAL A 47 -6.17 12.52 -1.10
N VAL A 48 -6.70 11.42 -1.66
CA VAL A 48 -8.01 11.40 -2.32
C VAL A 48 -9.12 11.54 -1.28
N PHE A 49 -9.05 10.75 -0.20
CA PHE A 49 -9.95 10.85 0.93
C PHE A 49 -9.35 10.23 2.20
N GLU A 50 -9.93 10.60 3.35
CA GLU A 50 -9.64 10.06 4.68
C GLU A 50 -10.96 9.73 5.40
N ILE A 51 -11.33 8.46 5.48
CA ILE A 51 -12.51 7.97 6.19
C ILE A 51 -12.08 7.53 7.58
N ASN A 52 -12.42 8.34 8.59
CA ASN A 52 -12.16 8.02 10.00
C ASN A 52 -13.37 7.39 10.69
N PHE A 53 -14.58 7.76 10.26
CA PHE A 53 -15.84 7.19 10.75
C PHE A 53 -16.76 6.87 9.58
N TYR A 54 -17.56 5.81 9.72
CA TYR A 54 -18.53 5.39 8.69
C TYR A 54 -19.54 6.47 8.28
N LYS A 55 -19.88 7.38 9.20
CA LYS A 55 -20.78 8.51 8.92
C LYS A 55 -20.17 9.57 8.01
N ASP A 56 -18.85 9.54 7.80
CA ASP A 56 -18.10 10.49 7.00
C ASP A 56 -17.79 9.91 5.61
N VAL A 57 -18.42 8.78 5.24
CA VAL A 57 -18.30 8.19 3.91
C VAL A 57 -19.25 8.90 2.95
N TYR A 58 -18.70 9.48 1.88
CA TYR A 58 -19.46 10.09 0.80
C TYR A 58 -19.59 9.12 -0.38
N GLN A 59 -20.54 9.39 -1.28
CA GLN A 59 -20.78 8.53 -2.44
C GLN A 59 -19.54 8.49 -3.36
N GLU A 60 -18.84 9.62 -3.47
CA GLU A 60 -17.62 9.74 -4.25
C GLU A 60 -16.50 8.84 -3.72
N ASP A 61 -16.39 8.66 -2.39
CA ASP A 61 -15.43 7.74 -1.79
C ASP A 61 -15.76 6.29 -2.13
N ILE A 62 -17.05 5.95 -2.13
CA ILE A 62 -17.54 4.61 -2.50
C ILE A 62 -17.22 4.34 -3.97
N ASP A 63 -17.45 5.32 -4.85
CA ASP A 63 -17.19 5.17 -6.28
C ASP A 63 -15.69 4.97 -6.56
N GLU A 64 -14.81 5.72 -5.90
CA GLU A 64 -13.35 5.51 -5.97
C GLU A 64 -12.93 4.12 -5.49
N LEU A 65 -13.52 3.64 -4.39
CA LEU A 65 -13.26 2.29 -3.87
C LEU A 65 -13.74 1.19 -4.82
N MET A 66 -14.89 1.38 -5.46
CA MET A 66 -15.46 0.41 -6.41
C MET A 66 -14.65 0.30 -7.70
N LEU A 67 -13.94 1.37 -8.08
CA LEU A 67 -13.13 1.46 -9.29
C LEU A 67 -11.63 1.26 -9.02
N PHE A 68 -11.26 0.93 -7.78
CA PHE A 68 -9.91 0.58 -7.39
C PHE A 68 -9.59 -0.89 -7.67
N HIS A 69 -8.49 -1.13 -8.36
CA HIS A 69 -7.98 -2.46 -8.70
C HIS A 69 -6.65 -2.71 -7.99
N ALA A 70 -6.71 -3.37 -6.83
CA ALA A 70 -5.52 -3.80 -6.10
C ALA A 70 -4.66 -4.79 -6.92
N LYS A 71 -3.35 -4.57 -6.91
CA LYS A 71 -2.34 -5.43 -7.56
C LYS A 71 -1.42 -6.11 -6.57
N LYS A 72 -1.11 -5.42 -5.47
CA LYS A 72 -0.27 -5.94 -4.39
C LYS A 72 -0.87 -5.53 -3.05
N VAL A 73 -0.66 -6.37 -2.05
CA VAL A 73 -1.15 -6.13 -0.69
C VAL A 73 0.01 -6.36 0.26
N PHE A 74 0.20 -5.42 1.19
CA PHE A 74 1.25 -5.42 2.19
C PHE A 74 0.62 -5.25 3.57
N MET A 75 1.23 -5.85 4.59
CA MET A 75 0.89 -5.61 5.99
C MET A 75 1.99 -4.74 6.60
N VAL A 76 1.58 -3.68 7.29
CA VAL A 76 2.46 -2.84 8.10
C VAL A 76 2.03 -3.02 9.56
N GLU A 77 2.99 -3.30 10.43
CA GLU A 77 2.77 -3.47 11.87
C GLU A 77 3.45 -2.32 12.62
N LYS A 78 2.70 -1.68 13.52
CA LYS A 78 3.21 -0.66 14.45
C LYS A 78 2.66 -0.94 15.85
N ASP A 79 3.24 -0.32 16.87
CA ASP A 79 2.78 -0.45 18.25
C ASP A 79 1.93 0.78 18.65
N ASP A 80 0.61 0.65 18.48
CA ASP A 80 -0.43 1.67 18.75
C ASP A 80 -0.08 3.08 18.23
N ASP A 81 0.41 3.14 16.99
CA ASP A 81 0.96 4.35 16.37
C ASP A 81 0.11 4.86 15.20
N TYR A 82 0.42 6.05 14.73
CA TYR A 82 -0.19 6.65 13.54
C TYR A 82 0.50 6.19 12.25
N TYR A 83 -0.30 5.83 11.26
CA TYR A 83 0.14 5.60 9.89
C TYR A 83 -0.94 6.11 8.93
N CYS A 84 -0.56 7.04 8.06
CA CYS A 84 -1.46 7.69 7.10
C CYS A 84 -2.75 8.24 7.74
N GLY A 85 -2.61 8.90 8.89
CA GLY A 85 -3.73 9.51 9.64
C GLY A 85 -4.52 8.56 10.53
N ILE A 86 -4.27 7.25 10.43
CA ILE A 86 -4.98 6.22 11.19
C ILE A 86 -4.12 5.76 12.36
N ARG A 87 -4.67 5.70 13.58
CA ARG A 87 -3.99 5.09 14.74
C ARG A 87 -4.36 3.61 14.87
N ALA A 88 -3.42 2.70 14.78
CA ALA A 88 -3.68 1.26 14.94
C ALA A 88 -2.38 0.47 15.18
N ASN A 89 -2.53 -0.85 15.37
CA ASN A 89 -1.40 -1.78 15.42
C ASN A 89 -1.09 -2.43 14.06
N HIS A 90 -2.12 -2.66 13.24
CA HIS A 90 -1.99 -3.39 11.98
C HIS A 90 -2.68 -2.62 10.87
N PHE A 91 -1.96 -2.41 9.78
CA PHE A 91 -2.41 -1.67 8.61
C PHE A 91 -2.26 -2.54 7.37
N VAL A 92 -3.29 -2.57 6.55
CA VAL A 92 -3.23 -3.17 5.22
C VAL A 92 -2.97 -2.05 4.22
N VAL A 93 -1.93 -2.21 3.40
CA VAL A 93 -1.62 -1.31 2.30
C VAL A 93 -1.83 -2.05 1.00
N GLU A 94 -2.79 -1.61 0.21
CA GLU A 94 -3.06 -2.12 -1.12
C GLU A 94 -2.49 -1.16 -2.16
N VAL A 95 -1.71 -1.66 -3.10
CA VAL A 95 -1.11 -0.89 -4.19
C VAL A 95 -1.77 -1.33 -5.49
N GLY A 96 -2.30 -0.38 -6.25
CA GLY A 96 -3.08 -0.65 -7.45
C GLY A 96 -3.31 0.58 -8.30
N TYR A 97 -4.39 0.59 -9.07
CA TYR A 97 -4.81 1.76 -9.86
C TYR A 97 -6.31 1.98 -9.71
N SER A 98 -6.77 3.21 -9.93
CA SER A 98 -8.20 3.56 -10.03
C SER A 98 -8.53 3.89 -11.48
N GLU A 99 -9.63 3.33 -12.00
CA GLU A 99 -10.14 3.67 -13.34
C GLU A 99 -10.55 5.16 -13.44
N MET A 100 -10.84 5.82 -12.31
CA MET A 100 -11.19 7.24 -12.29
C MET A 100 -10.00 8.17 -12.51
N ARG A 101 -8.81 7.79 -12.03
CA ARG A 101 -7.69 8.72 -11.90
C ARG A 101 -6.51 8.45 -12.82
N ALA A 102 -6.40 7.26 -13.40
CA ALA A 102 -5.24 6.84 -14.19
C ALA A 102 -3.90 7.12 -13.47
N LYS A 103 -3.88 6.93 -12.15
CA LYS A 103 -2.73 7.15 -11.25
C LYS A 103 -2.39 5.87 -10.49
N LEU A 104 -1.20 5.82 -9.91
CA LEU A 104 -0.85 4.79 -8.93
C LEU A 104 -1.60 5.11 -7.63
N ILE A 105 -2.31 4.11 -7.09
CA ILE A 105 -3.13 4.28 -5.89
C ILE A 105 -2.58 3.42 -4.75
N TYR A 106 -2.50 4.03 -3.58
CA TYR A 106 -2.25 3.38 -2.30
C TYR A 106 -3.51 3.49 -1.44
N LEU A 107 -4.09 2.34 -1.09
CA LEU A 107 -5.22 2.26 -0.19
C LEU A 107 -4.75 1.68 1.15
N VAL A 108 -4.81 2.50 2.20
CA VAL A 108 -4.43 2.12 3.55
C VAL A 108 -5.69 1.87 4.36
N THR A 109 -5.84 0.68 4.93
CA THR A 109 -6.95 0.37 5.85
C THR A 109 -6.44 -0.12 7.19
N ALA A 110 -7.13 0.26 8.26
CA ALA A 110 -6.83 -0.25 9.61
C ALA A 110 -8.12 -0.31 10.44
N ASN A 111 -8.07 -1.02 11.56
CA ASN A 111 -9.13 -0.96 12.56
C ASN A 111 -8.67 -0.10 13.74
N HIS A 112 -9.33 1.04 13.94
CA HIS A 112 -9.13 1.86 15.13
C HIS A 112 -10.32 1.66 16.08
N LYS A 113 -10.11 0.88 17.16
CA LYS A 113 -11.10 0.69 18.24
C LYS A 113 -12.50 0.30 17.77
N GLY A 114 -12.58 -0.58 16.77
CA GLY A 114 -13.85 -1.04 16.20
C GLY A 114 -14.30 -0.27 14.96
N ASN A 115 -13.72 0.89 14.64
CA ASN A 115 -13.99 1.61 13.41
C ASN A 115 -13.01 1.19 12.31
N ARG A 116 -13.53 0.84 11.12
CA ARG A 116 -12.69 0.67 9.93
C ARG A 116 -12.33 2.05 9.41
N CYS A 117 -11.05 2.38 9.43
CA CYS A 117 -10.53 3.62 8.87
C CYS A 117 -9.85 3.32 7.54
N VAL A 118 -9.92 4.28 6.62
CA VAL A 118 -9.40 4.16 5.26
C VAL A 118 -8.77 5.48 4.82
N THR A 119 -7.56 5.42 4.29
CA THR A 119 -6.90 6.56 3.64
C THR A 119 -6.51 6.13 2.23
N MET A 120 -6.93 6.90 1.23
CA MET A 120 -6.52 6.68 -0.17
C MET A 120 -5.57 7.79 -0.62
N ILE A 121 -4.45 7.39 -1.22
CA ILE A 121 -3.44 8.30 -1.76
C ILE A 121 -3.23 7.96 -3.24
N ALA A 122 -3.32 8.97 -4.09
CA ALA A 122 -2.98 8.90 -5.50
C ALA A 122 -1.58 9.51 -5.71
N GLU A 123 -0.73 8.83 -6.46
CA GLU A 123 0.60 9.28 -6.84
C GLU A 123 0.68 9.42 -8.36
N ASP A 124 1.17 10.57 -8.82
CA ASP A 124 1.57 10.80 -10.18
C ASP A 124 2.87 10.04 -10.43
N ASN A 125 2.74 8.88 -11.06
CA ASN A 125 3.87 8.04 -11.41
C ASN A 125 3.82 7.76 -12.92
N GLU A 126 4.82 8.23 -13.67
CA GLU A 126 4.91 8.01 -15.12
C GLU A 126 4.93 6.51 -15.48
N ASN A 127 5.29 5.64 -14.54
CA ASN A 127 5.30 4.18 -14.72
C ASN A 127 4.01 3.49 -14.25
N TYR A 128 2.91 4.21 -13.98
CA TYR A 128 1.65 3.60 -13.53
C TYR A 128 1.16 2.52 -14.51
N LEU A 129 1.37 2.70 -15.82
CA LEU A 129 1.02 1.73 -16.86
C LEU A 129 1.80 0.40 -16.73
N GLU A 130 3.04 0.44 -16.26
CA GLU A 130 3.82 -0.78 -16.00
C GLU A 130 3.25 -1.55 -14.81
N ILE A 131 2.76 -0.85 -13.78
CA ILE A 131 2.12 -1.45 -12.61
C ILE A 131 0.73 -2.02 -12.98
N CYS A 132 -0.05 -1.31 -13.79
CA CYS A 132 -1.35 -1.80 -14.31
C CYS A 132 -1.20 -3.08 -15.14
N SER A 133 -0.09 -3.23 -15.87
CA SER A 133 0.19 -4.35 -16.79
C SER A 133 0.89 -5.55 -16.15
N MET A 134 1.34 -5.45 -14.90
CA MET A 134 1.77 -6.61 -14.12
C MET A 134 0.57 -7.56 -13.89
N LYS A 135 0.64 -8.74 -14.54
CA LYS A 135 -0.27 -9.86 -14.36
C LYS A 135 0.13 -10.73 -13.17
#